data_AF-A0AAW1XIA1-F1
#
_entry.id   AF-A0AAW1XIA1-F1
#
_cell.length_a   1.000
_cell.length_b   1.000
_cell.length_c   1.000
_cell.angle_alpha   90.00
_cell.angle_beta   90.00
_cell.angle_gamma   90.00
#
_symmetry.space_group_name_H-M   'P 1'
#
loop_
_entity.id
_entity.type
_entity.pdbx_description
1 polymer ?
#
loop_
_entity_poly.entity_id
_entity_poly.type
_entity_poly.pdbx_seq_one_letter_code
_entity_poly.pdbx_strand_id
1 'polypeptide(L)'
;MSSRDRFKLQQESLGHKRQALKLRREGRIEEAEKSFELAKALEAQLEEYAAHDSTTVAPVDDVAVEGLLDPELLSALRAIGIEDANISSQGPGRPEHSKPNVGKSDNVIQEGSNLEEQIKAEKVKALNLKRAGKQAEALDALRRAKMLEKKLNSSAPK
;
A
#
# COMPACT_ATOMS: atom_id res chain seq x y z
N MET A 1 -0.68 14.19 35.89
CA MET A 1 0.71 14.56 35.53
C MET A 1 0.80 16.06 35.30
N SER A 2 1.91 16.72 35.67
CA SER A 2 2.10 18.14 35.38
C SER A 2 2.33 18.38 33.88
N SER A 3 1.97 19.55 33.34
CA SER A 3 2.24 19.93 31.95
C SER A 3 3.74 19.84 31.59
N ARG A 4 4.61 20.11 32.57
CA ARG A 4 6.06 19.95 32.44
C ARG A 4 6.47 18.50 32.21
N ASP A 5 5.80 17.56 32.88
CA ASP A 5 6.10 16.14 32.79
C ASP A 5 5.55 15.54 31.50
N ARG A 6 4.35 15.95 31.06
CA ARG A 6 3.82 15.59 29.73
C ARG A 6 4.78 16.00 28.61
N PHE A 7 5.32 17.22 28.69
CA PHE A 7 6.28 17.71 27.71
C PHE A 7 7.59 16.89 27.69
N LYS A 8 8.12 16.50 28.86
CA LYS A 8 9.31 15.64 28.94
C LYS A 8 9.05 14.27 28.32
N LEU A 9 7.92 13.63 28.65
CA LEU A 9 7.54 12.33 28.10
C LEU A 9 7.42 12.38 26.57
N GLN A 10 6.82 13.45 26.04
CA GLN A 10 6.72 13.67 24.60
C GLN A 10 8.10 13.90 23.96
N GLN A 11 8.99 14.65 24.62
CA GLN A 11 10.35 14.86 24.13
C GLN A 11 11.15 13.54 24.08
N GLU A 12 11.02 12.71 25.11
CA GLU A 12 11.65 11.38 25.20
C GLU A 12 11.09 10.43 24.14
N SER A 13 9.77 10.36 23.96
CA SER A 13 9.13 9.51 22.94
C SER A 13 9.62 9.88 21.54
N LEU A 14 9.71 11.19 21.23
CA LEU A 14 10.28 11.67 19.97
C LEU A 14 11.76 11.33 19.80
N GLY A 15 12.53 11.33 20.90
CA GLY A 15 13.93 10.87 20.91
C GLY A 15 14.05 9.42 20.47
N HIS A 16 13.27 8.53 21.09
CA HIS A 16 13.23 7.11 20.77
C HIS A 16 12.73 6.85 19.34
N LYS A 17 11.73 7.59 18.84
CA LYS A 17 11.28 7.51 17.44
C LYS A 17 12.39 7.88 16.45
N ARG A 18 13.14 8.96 16.71
CA ARG A 18 14.28 9.35 15.87
C ARG A 18 15.37 8.29 15.87
N GLN A 19 15.68 7.72 17.04
CA GLN A 19 16.65 6.63 17.16
C GLN A 19 16.20 5.39 16.38
N ALA A 20 14.94 4.98 16.52
CA ALA A 20 14.39 3.86 15.77
C ALA A 20 14.51 4.08 14.25
N LEU A 21 14.20 5.28 13.75
CA LEU A 21 14.35 5.60 12.33
C LEU A 21 15.82 5.56 11.87
N LYS A 22 16.74 6.07 12.70
CA LYS A 22 18.18 5.99 12.41
C LYS A 22 18.64 4.54 12.30
N LEU A 23 18.28 3.71 13.27
CA LEU A 23 18.61 2.28 13.29
C LEU A 23 17.99 1.52 12.10
N ARG A 24 16.77 1.86 11.67
CA ARG A 24 16.17 1.28 10.45
C ARG A 24 16.95 1.62 9.18
N ARG A 25 17.49 2.84 9.08
CA ARG A 25 18.35 3.26 7.95
C ARG A 25 19.68 2.51 7.95
N GLU A 26 20.19 2.19 9.14
CA GLU A 26 21.39 1.36 9.36
C GLU A 26 21.14 -0.14 9.14
N GLY A 27 19.89 -0.57 8.94
CA GLY A 27 19.52 -1.98 8.79
C GLY A 27 19.41 -2.77 10.10
N ARG A 28 19.56 -2.10 11.25
CA ARG A 28 19.46 -2.69 12.60
C ARG A 28 18.00 -2.71 13.05
N ILE A 29 17.20 -3.58 12.42
CA ILE A 29 15.75 -3.60 12.60
C ILE A 29 15.34 -3.98 14.03
N GLU A 30 15.96 -5.00 14.62
CA GLU A 30 15.60 -5.47 15.98
C GLU A 30 15.82 -4.39 17.06
N GLU A 31 16.90 -3.62 16.95
CA GLU A 31 17.17 -2.52 17.89
C GLU A 31 16.25 -1.33 17.65
N ALA A 32 15.89 -1.09 16.39
CA ALA A 32 14.92 -0.08 16.04
C ALA A 32 13.55 -0.39 16.63
N GLU A 33 13.12 -1.66 16.58
CA GLU A 33 11.86 -2.12 17.18
C GLU A 33 11.85 -1.95 18.70
N LYS A 34 12.93 -2.34 19.39
CA LYS A 34 13.07 -2.09 20.83
C LYS A 34 12.96 -0.60 21.17
N SER A 35 13.65 0.26 20.40
CA SER A 35 13.59 1.72 20.59
C SER A 35 12.18 2.26 20.30
N PHE A 36 11.50 1.74 19.29
CA PHE A 36 10.15 2.16 18.93
C PHE A 36 9.11 1.70 19.96
N GLU A 37 9.27 0.50 20.53
CA GLU A 37 8.39 -0.01 21.59
C GLU A 37 8.49 0.84 22.86
N LEU A 38 9.71 1.29 23.23
CA LEU A 38 9.89 2.25 24.31
C LEU A 38 9.14 3.56 24.04
N ALA A 39 9.22 4.09 22.82
CA ALA A 39 8.46 5.28 22.44
C ALA A 39 6.94 5.06 22.56
N LYS A 40 6.46 3.89 22.12
CA LYS A 40 5.04 3.52 22.18
C LYS A 40 4.53 3.43 23.62
N ALA A 41 5.33 2.87 24.53
CA ALA A 41 4.98 2.81 25.94
C ALA A 41 4.86 4.22 26.56
N LEU A 42 5.77 5.14 26.25
CA LEU A 42 5.71 6.53 26.71
C LEU A 42 4.48 7.27 26.15
N GLU A 43 4.11 7.00 24.89
CA GLU A 43 2.91 7.58 24.29
C GLU A 43 1.62 7.02 24.87
N ALA A 44 1.56 5.72 25.13
CA ALA A 44 0.43 5.10 25.81
C ALA A 44 0.21 5.71 27.21
N GLN A 45 1.29 5.97 27.94
CA GLN A 45 1.20 6.70 29.22
C GLN A 45 0.63 8.11 29.02
N LEU A 46 1.11 8.87 28.03
CA LEU A 46 0.56 10.20 27.74
C LEU A 46 -0.93 10.17 27.39
N GLU A 47 -1.36 9.20 26.58
CA GLU A 47 -2.75 9.00 26.17
C GLU A 47 -3.64 8.66 27.36
N GLU A 48 -3.22 7.74 28.22
CA GLU A 48 -3.95 7.36 29.44
C GLU A 48 -4.14 8.59 30.35
N TYR A 49 -3.08 9.38 30.59
CA TYR A 49 -3.21 10.59 31.39
C TYR A 49 -4.06 11.68 30.73
N ALA A 50 -4.10 11.77 29.39
CA ALA A 50 -4.95 12.71 28.66
C ALA A 50 -6.43 12.29 28.68
N ALA A 51 -6.69 10.99 28.59
CA ALA A 51 -8.04 10.41 28.71
C ALA A 51 -8.60 10.58 30.13
N HIS A 52 -7.77 10.44 31.17
CA HIS A 52 -8.17 10.71 32.55
C HIS A 52 -8.36 12.21 32.85
N ASP A 53 -7.71 13.11 32.10
CA ASP A 53 -7.95 14.58 32.16
C ASP A 53 -9.31 14.96 31.53
N SER A 54 -9.85 14.09 30.66
CA SER A 54 -11.03 14.35 29.82
C SER A 54 -12.31 13.63 30.29
N THR A 55 -12.42 13.22 31.57
CA THR A 55 -13.64 12.59 32.15
C THR A 55 -14.85 13.56 32.26
N THR A 56 -14.84 14.70 31.56
CA THR A 56 -16.04 15.50 31.32
C THR A 56 -16.12 15.94 29.86
N VAL A 57 -16.45 15.05 28.93
CA VAL A 57 -17.55 15.16 27.94
C VAL A 57 -17.47 14.03 26.89
N ALA A 58 -18.64 13.50 26.55
CA ALA A 58 -18.89 12.31 25.75
C ALA A 58 -18.40 12.40 24.27
N PRO A 59 -18.19 11.24 23.61
CA PRO A 59 -17.93 11.18 22.17
C PRO A 59 -19.23 11.40 21.38
N VAL A 60 -19.19 12.30 20.41
CA VAL A 60 -20.21 12.36 19.35
C VAL A 60 -19.62 11.70 18.10
N ASP A 61 -20.06 10.46 17.86
CA ASP A 61 -19.96 9.76 16.59
C ASP A 61 -20.78 10.49 15.50
N ASP A 62 -20.43 10.19 14.24
CA ASP A 62 -21.20 10.39 13.01
C ASP A 62 -21.45 11.82 12.50
N VAL A 63 -20.45 12.40 11.81
CA VAL A 63 -20.75 13.32 10.70
C VAL A 63 -21.06 12.48 9.47
N ALA A 64 -22.33 12.10 9.35
CA ALA A 64 -22.92 11.58 8.12
C ALA A 64 -22.64 12.55 6.96
N VAL A 65 -21.82 12.12 6.00
CA VAL A 65 -21.56 12.84 4.74
C VAL A 65 -22.67 12.51 3.72
N GLU A 66 -23.93 12.61 4.15
CA GLU A 66 -25.10 12.41 3.28
C GLU A 66 -25.56 13.71 2.60
N GLY A 67 -24.97 14.85 2.97
CA GLY A 67 -25.28 16.17 2.40
C GLY A 67 -24.31 16.68 1.33
N LEU A 68 -23.30 15.90 0.91
CA LEU A 68 -22.26 16.35 -0.03
C LEU A 68 -22.38 15.76 -1.44
N LEU A 69 -23.34 14.87 -1.69
CA LEU A 69 -23.67 14.41 -3.05
C LEU A 69 -24.72 15.34 -3.67
N ASP A 70 -24.24 16.47 -4.19
CA ASP A 70 -25.08 17.38 -4.95
C ASP A 70 -25.56 16.69 -6.25
N PRO A 71 -26.89 16.61 -6.51
CA PRO A 71 -27.40 16.05 -7.76
C PRO A 71 -26.84 16.74 -9.02
N GLU A 72 -26.43 18.01 -8.92
CA GLU A 72 -25.79 18.73 -10.02
C GLU A 72 -24.39 18.19 -10.32
N LEU A 73 -23.62 17.86 -9.28
CA LEU A 73 -22.29 17.27 -9.41
C LEU A 73 -22.32 15.88 -10.06
N LEU A 74 -23.32 15.07 -9.71
CA LEU A 74 -23.54 13.75 -10.35
C LEU A 74 -23.93 13.90 -11.83
N SER A 75 -24.73 14.92 -12.17
CA SER A 75 -25.08 15.22 -13.57
C SER A 75 -23.86 15.66 -14.37
N ALA A 76 -22.96 16.46 -13.79
CA ALA A 76 -21.71 16.86 -14.42
C ALA A 76 -20.76 15.67 -14.63
N LEU A 77 -20.65 14.76 -13.66
CA LEU A 77 -19.90 13.51 -13.82
C LEU A 77 -20.46 12.65 -14.96
N ARG A 78 -21.79 12.50 -15.05
CA ARG A 78 -22.46 11.81 -16.16
C ARG A 78 -22.21 12.49 -17.50
N ALA A 79 -22.24 13.83 -17.55
CA ALA A 79 -21.96 14.59 -18.77
C ALA A 79 -20.51 14.42 -19.25
N ILE A 80 -19.58 14.22 -18.32
CA ILE A 80 -18.15 13.96 -18.61
C ILE A 80 -17.90 12.47 -18.90
N GLY A 81 -18.91 11.59 -18.74
CA GLY A 81 -18.80 10.16 -19.01
C GLY A 81 -18.13 9.36 -17.89
N ILE A 82 -18.11 9.92 -16.68
CA ILE A 82 -17.63 9.26 -15.47
C ILE A 82 -18.87 8.72 -14.76
N GLU A 83 -19.47 7.69 -15.33
CA GLU A 83 -20.57 6.98 -14.69
C GLU A 83 -19.98 5.95 -13.71
N ASP A 84 -20.62 5.85 -12.54
CA ASP A 84 -20.19 5.07 -11.39
C ASP A 84 -19.59 3.71 -11.78
N ALA A 85 -18.47 3.37 -11.16
CA ALA A 85 -17.81 2.08 -11.29
C ALA A 85 -18.65 0.96 -10.64
N ASN A 86 -19.87 0.77 -11.12
CA ASN A 86 -20.64 -0.45 -10.96
C ASN A 86 -20.24 -1.38 -12.09
N ILE A 87 -19.38 -2.34 -11.73
CA ILE A 87 -18.99 -3.46 -12.55
C ILE A 87 -20.25 -4.31 -12.79
N SER A 88 -20.97 -4.06 -13.88
CA SER A 88 -21.77 -5.10 -14.51
C SER A 88 -21.99 -4.79 -15.99
N SER A 89 -21.27 -5.56 -16.80
CA SER A 89 -21.79 -6.30 -17.96
C SER A 89 -22.62 -5.57 -19.04
N GLN A 90 -22.14 -5.76 -20.26
CA GLN A 90 -22.85 -5.79 -21.56
C GLN A 90 -23.03 -4.49 -22.33
N GLY A 91 -22.20 -4.38 -23.38
CA GLY A 91 -22.52 -3.69 -24.62
C GLY A 91 -21.77 -4.37 -25.78
N PRO A 92 -22.45 -4.97 -26.78
CA PRO A 92 -21.92 -6.03 -27.63
C PRO A 92 -21.24 -5.49 -28.89
N GLY A 93 -20.12 -6.10 -29.28
CA GLY A 93 -19.46 -5.75 -30.53
C GLY A 93 -18.36 -6.72 -30.94
N ARG A 94 -18.76 -7.73 -31.72
CA ARG A 94 -17.95 -8.50 -32.69
C ARG A 94 -17.16 -9.73 -32.17
N PRO A 95 -17.69 -10.96 -32.38
CA PRO A 95 -16.85 -12.16 -32.42
C PRO A 95 -16.42 -12.40 -33.87
N GLU A 96 -15.19 -12.02 -34.21
CA GLU A 96 -14.52 -12.49 -35.43
C GLU A 96 -13.12 -12.93 -35.03
N HIS A 97 -13.03 -14.14 -34.46
CA HIS A 97 -11.76 -14.83 -34.29
C HIS A 97 -11.86 -16.24 -34.84
N SER A 98 -11.73 -16.30 -36.16
CA SER A 98 -11.25 -17.43 -36.93
C SER A 98 -9.96 -17.98 -36.30
N LYS A 99 -9.97 -19.25 -35.89
CA LYS A 99 -8.76 -20.08 -35.85
C LYS A 99 -8.48 -20.49 -37.31
N PRO A 100 -7.23 -20.47 -37.82
CA PRO A 100 -6.29 -21.55 -37.47
C PRO A 100 -4.78 -21.20 -37.48
N ASN A 101 -4.05 -21.78 -36.51
CA ASN A 101 -2.76 -22.48 -36.66
C ASN A 101 -1.50 -21.76 -37.22
N VAL A 102 -0.61 -21.25 -36.34
CA VAL A 102 0.88 -21.20 -36.55
C VAL A 102 1.61 -21.46 -35.21
N GLY A 103 1.64 -22.72 -34.78
CA GLY A 103 2.05 -23.15 -33.43
C GLY A 103 3.53 -23.02 -33.02
N LYS A 104 4.31 -22.07 -33.54
CA LYS A 104 5.71 -21.84 -33.11
C LYS A 104 6.09 -20.39 -32.88
N SER A 105 5.48 -19.44 -33.58
CA SER A 105 5.72 -17.99 -33.40
C SER A 105 4.78 -17.35 -32.39
N ASP A 106 3.55 -17.83 -32.28
CA ASP A 106 2.59 -17.34 -31.26
C ASP A 106 3.04 -17.69 -29.84
N ASN A 107 3.74 -18.82 -29.67
CA ASN A 107 4.21 -19.28 -28.37
C ASN A 107 5.26 -18.32 -27.77
N VAL A 108 6.20 -17.84 -28.58
CA VAL A 108 7.23 -16.89 -28.14
C VAL A 108 6.63 -15.54 -27.73
N ILE A 109 5.62 -15.07 -28.48
CA ILE A 109 4.92 -13.82 -28.16
C ILE A 109 4.07 -13.98 -26.89
N GLN A 110 3.36 -15.10 -26.75
CA GLN A 110 2.56 -15.41 -25.56
C GLN A 110 3.41 -15.67 -24.32
N GLU A 111 4.56 -16.33 -24.45
CA GLU A 111 5.52 -16.51 -23.36
C GLU A 111 6.10 -15.15 -22.93
N GLY A 112 6.44 -14.27 -23.87
CA GLY A 112 6.87 -12.91 -23.58
C GLY A 112 5.84 -12.13 -22.77
N SER A 113 4.56 -12.15 -23.19
CA SER A 113 3.48 -11.47 -22.46
C SER A 113 3.24 -12.08 -21.07
N ASN A 114 3.28 -13.41 -20.95
CA ASN A 114 3.13 -14.09 -19.66
C ASN A 114 4.28 -13.77 -18.70
N LEU A 115 5.52 -13.72 -19.20
CA LEU A 115 6.69 -13.33 -18.40
C LEU A 115 6.57 -11.87 -17.94
N GLU A 116 6.12 -10.96 -18.81
CA GLU A 116 5.91 -9.55 -18.46
C GLU A 116 4.86 -9.39 -17.36
N GLU A 117 3.75 -10.12 -17.45
CA GLU A 117 2.69 -10.11 -16.43
C GLU A 117 3.19 -10.66 -15.09
N GLN A 118 3.95 -11.76 -15.09
CA GLN A 118 4.57 -12.30 -13.87
C GLN A 118 5.59 -11.34 -13.25
N ILE A 119 6.37 -10.62 -14.06
CA ILE A 119 7.29 -9.58 -13.59
C ILE A 119 6.51 -8.47 -12.87
N LYS A 120 5.42 -7.99 -13.47
CA LYS A 120 4.55 -6.96 -12.86
C LYS A 120 3.94 -7.48 -11.56
N ALA A 121 3.42 -8.70 -11.54
CA ALA A 121 2.83 -9.32 -10.37
C ALA A 121 3.83 -9.45 -9.20
N GLU A 122 5.04 -9.96 -9.45
CA GLU A 122 6.08 -10.08 -8.41
C GLU A 122 6.58 -8.70 -7.94
N LYS A 123 6.64 -7.68 -8.81
CA LYS A 123 6.95 -6.29 -8.40
C LYS A 123 5.88 -5.68 -7.50
N VAL A 124 4.60 -5.87 -7.84
CA VAL A 124 3.47 -5.42 -7.00
C VAL A 124 3.48 -6.15 -5.66
N LYS A 125 3.73 -7.45 -5.67
CA LYS A 125 3.88 -8.26 -4.45
C LYS A 125 5.00 -7.73 -3.57
N ALA A 126 6.17 -7.44 -4.13
CA ALA A 126 7.29 -6.86 -3.39
C ALA A 126 6.92 -5.49 -2.77
N LEU A 127 6.19 -4.64 -3.50
CA LEU A 127 5.70 -3.36 -2.98
C LEU A 127 4.73 -3.54 -1.81
N ASN A 128 3.77 -4.44 -1.93
CA ASN A 128 2.80 -4.73 -0.87
C ASN A 128 3.49 -5.31 0.37
N LEU A 129 4.44 -6.24 0.19
CA LEU A 129 5.24 -6.80 1.29
C LEU A 129 6.09 -5.73 1.97
N LYS A 130 6.66 -4.79 1.20
CA LYS A 130 7.39 -3.64 1.75
C LYS A 130 6.48 -2.72 2.57
N ARG A 131 5.27 -2.44 2.09
CA ARG A 131 4.25 -1.66 2.83
C ARG A 131 3.80 -2.38 4.11
N ALA A 132 3.72 -3.70 4.07
CA ALA A 132 3.41 -4.55 5.22
C ALA A 132 4.59 -4.72 6.21
N GLY A 133 5.75 -4.10 5.98
CA GLY A 133 6.93 -4.20 6.84
C GLY A 133 7.75 -5.49 6.66
N LYS A 134 7.32 -6.42 5.80
CA LYS A 134 7.98 -7.70 5.52
C LYS A 134 9.13 -7.54 4.52
N GLN A 135 10.21 -6.88 4.93
CA GLN A 135 11.32 -6.51 4.04
C GLN A 135 12.06 -7.72 3.43
N ALA A 136 12.25 -8.80 4.19
CA ALA A 136 12.91 -10.01 3.69
C ALA A 136 12.12 -10.66 2.54
N GLU A 137 10.81 -10.87 2.73
CA GLU A 137 9.92 -11.41 1.70
C GLU A 137 9.85 -10.48 0.47
N ALA A 138 9.85 -9.17 0.68
CA ALA A 138 9.85 -8.19 -0.40
C ALA A 138 11.12 -8.29 -1.28
N LEU A 139 12.29 -8.49 -0.68
CA LEU A 139 13.54 -8.69 -1.42
C LEU A 139 13.55 -10.00 -2.22
N ASP A 140 12.99 -11.07 -1.67
CA ASP A 140 12.87 -12.35 -2.37
C ASP A 140 11.92 -12.28 -3.57
N ALA A 141 10.80 -11.57 -3.45
CA ALA A 141 9.91 -11.27 -4.58
C ALA A 141 10.63 -10.44 -5.66
N LEU A 142 11.44 -9.47 -5.26
CA LEU A 142 12.24 -8.64 -6.18
C LEU A 142 13.34 -9.45 -6.91
N ARG A 143 13.96 -10.42 -6.23
CA ARG A 143 14.90 -11.37 -6.86
C ARG A 143 14.20 -12.23 -7.91
N ARG A 144 12.99 -12.72 -7.61
CA ARG A 144 12.16 -13.47 -8.58
C ARG A 144 11.81 -12.64 -9.80
N ALA A 145 11.34 -11.41 -9.60
CA ALA A 145 11.07 -10.48 -10.70
C ALA A 145 12.30 -10.28 -11.59
N LYS A 146 13.49 -10.06 -11.00
CA LYS A 146 14.74 -9.92 -11.77
C LYS A 146 15.14 -11.17 -12.55
N MET A 147 14.86 -12.37 -12.03
CA MET A 147 15.12 -13.61 -12.77
C MET A 147 14.19 -13.73 -13.99
N LEU A 148 12.93 -13.33 -13.86
CA LEU A 148 11.98 -13.31 -14.98
C LEU A 148 12.35 -12.24 -16.01
N GLU A 149 12.80 -11.05 -15.59
CA GLU A 149 13.31 -10.01 -16.49
C GLU A 149 14.49 -10.53 -17.32
N LYS A 150 15.45 -11.22 -16.69
CA LYS A 150 16.58 -11.82 -17.43
C LYS A 150 16.10 -12.83 -18.47
N LYS A 151 15.09 -13.65 -18.14
CA LYS A 151 14.50 -14.60 -19.09
C LYS A 151 13.83 -13.89 -20.26
N LEU A 152 13.02 -12.86 -19.97
CA LEU A 152 12.36 -12.04 -20.99
C LEU A 152 13.37 -11.36 -21.92
N ASN A 153 14.44 -10.79 -21.36
CA ASN A 153 15.52 -10.18 -22.14
C ASN A 153 16.34 -11.19 -22.95
N SER A 154 16.39 -12.46 -22.53
CA SER A 154 17.05 -13.54 -23.29
C SER A 154 16.18 -14.12 -24.41
N SER A 155 14.86 -14.03 -24.28
CA SER A 155 13.89 -14.48 -25.29
C SER A 155 13.52 -13.39 -26.30
N ALA A 156 13.77 -12.11 -25.98
CA ALA A 156 13.58 -11.01 -26.91
C ALA A 156 14.72 -10.97 -27.96
N PRO A 157 14.42 -10.93 -29.27
CA PRO A 157 15.44 -10.70 -30.29
C PRO A 157 16.04 -9.29 -30.12
N LYS A 158 17.37 -9.18 -30.23
CA LYS A 158 18.11 -7.90 -30.21
C LYS A 158 17.98 -7.14 -31.51
#